data_AF-A0ABD3NV18-F1
#
_entry.id   AF-A0ABD3NV18-F1
#
_cell.length_a   1.000
_cell.length_b   1.000
_cell.length_c   1.000
_cell.angle_alpha   90.00
_cell.angle_beta   90.00
_cell.angle_gamma   90.00
#
_symmetry.space_group_name_H-M   'P 1'
#
loop_
_entity.id
_entity.type
_entity.pdbx_description
1 polymer ?
#
loop_
_entity_poly.entity_id
_entity_poly.type
_entity_poly.pdbx_seq_one_letter_code
_entity_poly.pdbx_strand_id
1 'polypeptide(L)'
;MRETRSTYTKMWESSPTGIAEGSSFSGNASKIRFTSCPSQSVWFGDFLLGAEDRMGYDMRKQKYLPIPVVVEQLRLIKRDASLPDNPQANTLVKLGALICILTAGSLRGHEAFYTDLTATRKYLDRGREGVIPKGVLKRALLTEAECAQLPEVCVCLVGKFKGENGERHHLLVLANESISGLETRWWVEKLLEVCGEENWFKGFAFHNADGSPPSGADYNVLVRQYLREIQETKPKLFSPDEDLMRYGISWTYRKSAENRARRAGMKDTDVIVMNR
;
A
#
# COMPACT_ATOMS: atom_id res chain seq x y z
N MET A 1 1.06 -19.64 -17.70
CA MET A 1 -0.20 -20.32 -18.08
C MET A 1 -1.46 -19.71 -17.48
N ARG A 2 -1.44 -19.15 -16.26
CA ARG A 2 -2.63 -18.53 -15.65
C ARG A 2 -3.24 -17.38 -16.47
N GLU A 3 -2.40 -16.49 -17.01
CA GLU A 3 -2.85 -15.39 -17.88
C GLU A 3 -3.48 -15.91 -19.17
N THR A 4 -2.82 -16.85 -19.85
CA THR A 4 -3.33 -17.48 -21.08
C THR A 4 -4.68 -18.17 -20.86
N ARG A 5 -4.83 -18.90 -19.74
CA ARG A 5 -6.11 -19.48 -19.32
C ARG A 5 -7.17 -18.40 -19.13
N SER A 6 -6.84 -17.33 -18.39
CA SER A 6 -7.78 -16.25 -18.12
C SER A 6 -8.22 -15.55 -19.41
N THR A 7 -7.29 -15.28 -20.33
CA THR A 7 -7.58 -14.67 -21.63
C THR A 7 -8.48 -15.56 -22.46
N TYR A 8 -8.16 -16.86 -22.60
CA TYR A 8 -9.00 -17.81 -23.33
C TYR A 8 -10.41 -17.90 -22.73
N THR A 9 -10.49 -17.95 -21.39
CA THR A 9 -11.77 -18.00 -20.68
C THR A 9 -12.60 -16.75 -20.96
N LYS A 10 -12.00 -15.56 -20.92
CA LYS A 10 -12.69 -14.30 -21.25
C LYS A 10 -13.12 -14.24 -22.72
N MET A 11 -12.30 -14.74 -23.64
CA MET A 11 -12.65 -14.83 -25.06
C MET A 11 -13.84 -15.78 -25.28
N TRP A 12 -13.87 -16.91 -24.58
CA TRP A 12 -15.01 -17.83 -24.59
C TRP A 12 -16.27 -17.17 -24.04
N GLU A 13 -16.19 -16.54 -22.86
CA GLU A 13 -17.32 -15.83 -22.23
C GLU A 13 -17.87 -14.71 -23.14
N SER A 14 -17.02 -14.13 -23.99
CA SER A 14 -17.41 -13.09 -24.95
C SER A 14 -17.83 -13.64 -26.33
N SER A 15 -17.75 -14.95 -26.54
CA SER A 15 -18.12 -15.61 -27.79
C SER A 15 -19.65 -15.84 -27.88
N PRO A 16 -20.21 -16.04 -29.08
CA PRO A 16 -21.64 -16.37 -29.22
C PRO A 16 -22.07 -17.58 -28.39
N THR A 17 -21.21 -18.60 -28.29
CA THR A 17 -21.44 -19.80 -27.47
C THR A 17 -21.46 -19.47 -25.98
N GLY A 18 -20.48 -18.72 -25.49
CA GLY A 18 -20.41 -18.33 -24.07
C GLY A 18 -21.54 -17.40 -23.65
N ILE A 19 -22.03 -16.54 -24.54
CA ILE A 19 -23.20 -15.69 -24.30
C ILE A 19 -24.47 -16.54 -24.23
N ALA A 20 -24.62 -17.54 -25.12
CA ALA A 20 -25.75 -18.47 -25.11
C ALA A 20 -25.80 -19.36 -23.86
N GLU A 21 -24.64 -19.66 -23.26
CA GLU A 21 -24.51 -20.39 -21.99
C GLU A 21 -24.94 -19.60 -20.74
N GLY A 22 -25.32 -18.32 -20.88
CA GLY A 22 -25.43 -17.24 -19.87
C GLY A 22 -26.32 -17.43 -18.62
N SER A 23 -26.59 -18.65 -18.19
CA SER A 23 -27.24 -18.97 -16.93
C SER A 23 -26.26 -18.86 -15.76
N SER A 24 -26.46 -17.86 -14.90
CA SER A 24 -25.71 -17.71 -13.64
C SER A 24 -26.64 -17.84 -12.43
N PHE A 25 -26.26 -18.65 -11.45
CA PHE A 25 -26.91 -18.65 -10.13
C PHE A 25 -26.12 -17.73 -9.20
N SER A 26 -26.83 -16.85 -8.49
CA SER A 26 -26.27 -16.05 -7.40
C SER A 26 -26.86 -16.50 -6.07
N GLY A 27 -26.04 -17.11 -5.22
CA GLY A 27 -26.37 -17.43 -3.84
C GLY A 27 -25.19 -17.05 -2.94
N ASN A 28 -25.45 -16.28 -1.87
CA ASN A 28 -24.52 -15.86 -0.83
C ASN A 28 -23.03 -15.79 -1.23
N ALA A 29 -22.64 -14.61 -1.72
CA ALA A 29 -21.27 -14.15 -1.95
C ALA A 29 -20.48 -14.76 -3.13
N SER A 30 -21.03 -15.68 -3.91
CA SER A 30 -20.42 -16.07 -5.19
C SER A 30 -21.44 -16.28 -6.32
N LYS A 31 -21.07 -15.81 -7.52
CA LYS A 31 -21.83 -16.09 -8.76
C LYS A 31 -21.26 -17.37 -9.36
N ILE A 32 -22.07 -18.41 -9.46
CA ILE A 32 -21.70 -19.67 -10.11
C ILE A 32 -22.28 -19.64 -11.53
N ARG A 33 -21.44 -19.85 -12.53
CA ARG A 33 -21.84 -19.95 -13.94
C ARG A 33 -21.62 -21.38 -14.44
N PHE A 34 -22.63 -21.93 -15.09
CA PHE A 34 -22.44 -23.11 -15.92
C PHE A 34 -21.78 -22.67 -17.22
N THR A 35 -20.68 -23.33 -17.59
CA THR A 35 -20.01 -23.05 -18.86
C THR A 35 -19.46 -24.33 -19.43
N SER A 36 -19.48 -24.45 -20.75
CA SER A 36 -18.80 -25.53 -21.47
C SER A 36 -17.37 -25.15 -21.86
N CYS A 37 -16.87 -24.01 -21.37
CA CYS A 37 -15.52 -23.53 -21.62
C CYS A 37 -14.47 -24.58 -21.27
N PRO A 38 -13.68 -25.08 -22.25
CA PRO A 38 -12.70 -26.14 -22.00
C PRO A 38 -11.67 -25.78 -20.91
N SER A 39 -11.29 -24.51 -20.80
CA SER A 39 -10.34 -24.02 -19.80
C SER A 39 -10.87 -23.98 -18.36
N GLN A 40 -12.19 -24.18 -18.16
CA GLN A 40 -12.82 -24.35 -16.85
C GLN A 40 -13.12 -25.81 -16.51
N SER A 41 -12.86 -26.75 -17.42
CA SER A 41 -13.08 -28.18 -17.17
C SER A 41 -12.16 -28.74 -16.08
N VAL A 42 -12.60 -29.81 -15.41
CA VAL A 42 -11.80 -30.55 -14.42
C VAL A 42 -10.51 -31.07 -15.05
N TRP A 43 -10.62 -31.68 -16.24
CA TRP A 43 -9.46 -32.18 -16.97
C TRP A 43 -8.40 -31.10 -17.24
N PHE A 44 -8.82 -29.91 -17.66
CA PHE A 44 -7.88 -28.80 -17.89
C PHE A 44 -7.27 -28.30 -16.58
N GLY A 45 -8.02 -28.35 -15.47
CA GLY A 45 -7.50 -28.09 -14.13
C GLY A 45 -6.37 -29.06 -13.75
N ASP A 46 -6.60 -30.36 -13.90
CA ASP A 46 -5.62 -31.40 -13.61
C ASP A 46 -4.41 -31.33 -14.55
N PHE A 47 -4.64 -31.06 -15.84
CA PHE A 47 -3.58 -30.79 -16.80
C PHE A 47 -2.70 -29.62 -16.35
N LEU A 48 -3.31 -28.51 -15.93
CA LEU A 48 -2.56 -27.35 -15.44
C LEU A 48 -1.76 -27.67 -14.18
N LEU A 49 -2.30 -28.43 -13.24
CA LEU A 49 -1.57 -28.86 -12.05
C LEU A 49 -0.34 -29.71 -12.43
N GLY A 50 -0.52 -30.71 -13.30
CA GLY A 50 0.60 -31.52 -13.79
C GLY A 50 1.58 -30.75 -14.66
N ALA A 51 1.14 -29.69 -15.33
CA ALA A 51 1.98 -28.78 -16.09
C ALA A 51 2.79 -27.87 -15.16
N GLU A 52 2.18 -27.35 -14.09
CA GLU A 52 2.84 -26.58 -13.04
C GLU A 52 3.89 -27.39 -12.28
N ASP A 53 3.63 -28.67 -12.01
CA ASP A 53 4.59 -29.56 -11.34
C ASP A 53 5.82 -29.86 -12.22
N ARG A 54 5.61 -30.14 -13.52
CA ARG A 54 6.69 -30.51 -14.44
C ARG A 54 7.51 -29.35 -14.99
N MET A 55 6.85 -28.22 -15.28
CA MET A 55 7.53 -27.03 -15.80
C MET A 55 7.98 -26.07 -14.70
N GLY A 56 7.53 -26.30 -13.47
CA GLY A 56 7.64 -25.33 -12.39
C GLY A 56 6.73 -24.11 -12.63
N TYR A 57 6.64 -23.27 -11.61
CA TYR A 57 6.00 -21.97 -11.71
C TYR A 57 6.93 -20.89 -11.15
N ASP A 58 7.03 -19.74 -11.83
CA ASP A 58 7.73 -18.57 -11.30
C ASP A 58 6.75 -17.73 -10.45
N MET A 59 6.81 -17.89 -9.13
CA MET A 59 6.09 -17.01 -8.21
C MET A 59 6.81 -15.67 -8.10
N ARG A 60 6.39 -14.70 -8.91
CA ARG A 60 6.81 -13.29 -8.77
C ARG A 60 6.04 -12.60 -7.64
N LYS A 61 6.16 -13.12 -6.42
CA LYS A 61 5.60 -12.49 -5.22
C LYS A 61 6.33 -11.17 -4.97
N GLN A 62 5.58 -10.13 -4.62
CA GLN A 62 6.19 -8.89 -4.19
C GLN A 62 7.04 -9.11 -2.93
N LYS A 63 8.26 -8.57 -2.93
CA LYS A 63 9.22 -8.64 -1.83
C LYS A 63 9.07 -7.45 -0.89
N TYR A 64 9.57 -7.59 0.33
CA TYR A 64 9.74 -6.48 1.27
C TYR A 64 11.02 -5.71 0.93
N LEU A 65 11.07 -4.43 1.30
CA LEU A 65 12.29 -3.62 1.27
C LEU A 65 12.86 -3.52 2.69
N PRO A 66 14.19 -3.59 2.87
CA PRO A 66 14.81 -3.18 4.11
C PRO A 66 14.44 -1.73 4.44
N ILE A 67 14.12 -1.42 5.70
CA ILE A 67 13.76 -0.05 6.11
C ILE A 67 14.80 1.01 5.71
N PRO A 68 16.12 0.76 5.78
CA PRO A 68 17.10 1.70 5.26
C PRO A 68 16.93 2.06 3.78
N VAL A 69 16.46 1.12 2.94
CA VAL A 69 16.14 1.38 1.52
C VAL A 69 14.91 2.26 1.39
N VAL A 70 13.87 2.03 2.20
CA VAL A 70 12.66 2.87 2.21
C VAL A 70 12.97 4.30 2.63
N VAL A 71 13.80 4.48 3.66
CA VAL A 71 14.22 5.81 4.13
C VAL A 71 15.06 6.52 3.06
N GLU A 72 15.99 5.81 2.39
CA GLU A 72 16.73 6.41 1.28
C GLU A 72 15.81 6.78 0.11
N GLN A 73 14.83 5.93 -0.21
CA GLN A 73 13.84 6.21 -1.24
C GLN A 73 13.08 7.51 -0.95
N LEU A 74 12.59 7.67 0.28
CA LEU A 74 11.94 8.91 0.72
C LEU A 74 12.90 10.11 0.66
N ARG A 75 14.18 9.92 0.98
CA ARG A 75 15.20 10.98 0.88
C ARG A 75 15.40 11.47 -0.55
N LEU A 76 15.48 10.57 -1.52
CA LEU A 76 15.60 10.91 -2.95
C LEU A 76 14.35 11.60 -3.47
N ILE A 77 13.16 11.10 -3.11
CA ILE A 77 11.89 11.73 -3.47
C ILE A 77 11.82 13.15 -2.88
N LYS A 78 12.19 13.33 -1.60
CA LYS A 78 12.22 14.64 -0.93
C LYS A 78 13.19 15.61 -1.60
N ARG A 79 14.37 15.13 -2.02
CA ARG A 79 15.35 15.90 -2.81
C ARG A 79 14.70 16.42 -4.10
N ASP A 80 14.13 15.53 -4.90
CA ASP A 80 13.61 15.88 -6.22
C ASP A 80 12.34 16.73 -6.16
N ALA A 81 11.48 16.48 -5.17
CA ALA A 81 10.30 17.30 -4.92
C ALA A 81 10.66 18.72 -4.47
N SER A 82 11.85 18.93 -3.89
CA SER A 82 12.32 20.24 -3.45
C SER A 82 13.10 21.00 -4.52
N LEU A 83 13.33 20.40 -5.70
CA LEU A 83 14.01 21.09 -6.80
C LEU A 83 13.10 22.19 -7.36
N PRO A 84 13.64 23.40 -7.59
CA PRO A 84 12.88 24.46 -8.25
C PRO A 84 12.47 24.01 -9.65
N ASP A 85 11.28 24.42 -10.08
CA ASP A 85 10.71 24.16 -11.41
C ASP A 85 10.49 22.69 -11.78
N ASN A 86 10.47 21.77 -10.80
CA ASN A 86 10.11 20.38 -11.09
C ASN A 86 8.58 20.26 -11.32
N PRO A 87 8.11 19.97 -12.55
CA PRO A 87 6.68 19.88 -12.84
C PRO A 87 5.99 18.71 -12.13
N GLN A 88 6.77 17.76 -11.61
CA GLN A 88 6.26 16.59 -10.89
C GLN A 88 6.37 16.73 -9.36
N ALA A 89 6.79 17.87 -8.82
CA ALA A 89 7.01 18.07 -7.39
C ALA A 89 5.81 17.62 -6.53
N ASN A 90 4.60 18.05 -6.88
CA ASN A 90 3.38 17.68 -6.15
C ASN A 90 3.12 16.16 -6.19
N THR A 91 3.31 15.54 -7.35
CA THR A 91 3.19 14.08 -7.52
C THR A 91 4.21 13.33 -6.68
N LEU A 92 5.44 13.84 -6.59
CA LEU A 92 6.50 13.27 -5.76
C LEU A 92 6.20 13.41 -4.26
N VAL A 93 5.65 14.54 -3.83
CA VAL A 93 5.17 14.72 -2.45
C VAL A 93 4.09 13.69 -2.12
N LYS A 94 3.09 13.55 -3.00
CA LYS A 94 2.03 12.53 -2.86
C LYS A 94 2.63 11.11 -2.82
N LEU A 95 3.58 10.78 -3.68
CA LEU A 95 4.27 9.49 -3.67
C LEU A 95 4.99 9.23 -2.35
N GLY A 96 5.76 10.19 -1.84
CA GLY A 96 6.47 10.04 -0.58
C GLY A 96 5.53 9.87 0.61
N ALA A 97 4.43 10.64 0.64
CA ALA A 97 3.38 10.49 1.65
C ALA A 97 2.70 9.12 1.58
N LEU A 98 2.40 8.63 0.37
CA LEU A 98 1.85 7.29 0.16
C LEU A 98 2.78 6.20 0.72
N ILE A 99 4.07 6.25 0.36
CA ILE A 99 5.08 5.29 0.83
C ILE A 99 5.18 5.32 2.36
N CYS A 100 5.20 6.53 2.94
CA CYS A 100 5.33 6.72 4.38
C CYS A 100 4.11 6.17 5.13
N ILE A 101 2.88 6.50 4.68
CA ILE A 101 1.63 6.01 5.27
C ILE A 101 1.52 4.49 5.15
N LEU A 102 1.83 3.91 3.99
CA LEU A 102 1.82 2.46 3.79
C LEU A 102 2.80 1.73 4.71
N THR A 103 3.99 2.32 4.91
CA THR A 103 5.04 1.72 5.74
C THR A 103 4.75 1.89 7.24
N ALA A 104 4.38 3.09 7.69
CA ALA A 104 4.09 3.36 9.09
C ALA A 104 2.79 2.68 9.56
N GLY A 105 1.79 2.66 8.69
CA GLY A 105 0.46 2.11 8.95
C GLY A 105 0.28 0.63 8.66
N SER A 106 1.27 -0.06 8.06
CA SER A 106 1.13 -1.45 7.58
C SER A 106 -0.11 -1.68 6.68
N LEU A 107 -0.50 -0.65 5.94
CA LEU A 107 -1.70 -0.65 5.10
C LEU A 107 -1.46 -1.41 3.78
N ARG A 108 -2.51 -2.01 3.21
CA ARG A 108 -2.45 -2.51 1.83
C ARG A 108 -2.39 -1.34 0.86
N GLY A 109 -1.75 -1.54 -0.29
CA GLY A 109 -1.52 -0.45 -1.25
C GLY A 109 -2.74 0.37 -1.64
N HIS A 110 -3.91 -0.27 -1.78
CA HIS A 110 -5.15 0.43 -2.14
C HIS A 110 -5.77 1.21 -0.96
N GLU A 111 -5.54 0.79 0.29
CA GLU A 111 -6.18 1.38 1.48
C GLU A 111 -5.69 2.81 1.70
N ALA A 112 -4.40 3.08 1.48
CA ALA A 112 -3.85 4.42 1.66
C ALA A 112 -4.45 5.48 0.71
N PHE A 113 -4.92 5.08 -0.48
CA PHE A 113 -5.59 6.00 -1.39
C PHE A 113 -6.93 6.51 -0.86
N TYR A 114 -7.51 5.83 0.13
CA TYR A 114 -8.74 6.26 0.78
C TYR A 114 -8.50 7.20 1.97
N THR A 115 -7.32 7.82 2.05
CA THR A 115 -7.05 8.86 3.05
C THR A 115 -7.99 10.04 2.84
N ASP A 116 -8.82 10.34 3.84
CA ASP A 116 -9.76 11.45 3.85
C ASP A 116 -9.04 12.75 4.20
N LEU A 117 -9.16 13.73 3.31
CA LEU A 117 -8.47 15.00 3.44
C LEU A 117 -9.03 15.87 4.57
N THR A 118 -10.35 15.96 4.69
CA THR A 118 -11.02 16.84 5.66
C THR A 118 -10.85 16.33 7.08
N ALA A 119 -11.04 15.03 7.29
CA ALA A 119 -10.85 14.39 8.58
C ALA A 119 -9.38 14.40 9.00
N THR A 120 -8.44 14.12 8.08
CA THR A 120 -7.01 14.19 8.40
C THR A 120 -6.58 15.60 8.80
N ARG A 121 -7.07 16.65 8.10
CA ARG A 121 -6.83 18.05 8.50
C ARG A 121 -7.38 18.36 9.90
N LYS A 122 -8.59 17.90 10.20
CA LYS A 122 -9.24 18.13 11.51
C LYS A 122 -8.40 17.60 12.67
N TYR A 123 -7.72 16.46 12.50
CA TYR A 123 -6.90 15.84 13.54
C TYR A 123 -5.40 16.06 13.37
N LEU A 124 -4.98 16.94 12.47
CA LEU A 124 -3.57 17.13 12.15
C LEU A 124 -2.75 17.58 13.36
N ASP A 125 -3.28 18.53 14.16
CA ASP A 125 -2.52 19.10 15.29
C ASP A 125 -2.54 18.22 16.54
N ARG A 126 -3.38 17.18 16.56
CA ARG A 126 -3.37 16.19 17.63
C ARG A 126 -2.00 15.51 17.69
N GLY A 127 -1.43 15.41 18.90
CA GLY A 127 -0.15 14.74 19.11
C GLY A 127 1.07 15.45 18.54
N ARG A 128 0.93 16.67 18.00
CA ARG A 128 2.06 17.44 17.43
C ARG A 128 3.13 17.72 18.49
N GLU A 129 2.71 18.13 19.68
CA GLU A 129 3.59 18.53 20.80
C GLU A 129 3.85 17.39 21.79
N GLY A 130 3.53 16.14 21.42
CA GLY A 130 3.77 14.99 22.29
C GLY A 130 5.26 14.78 22.60
N VAL A 131 5.54 14.22 23.77
CA VAL A 131 6.90 13.99 24.27
C VAL A 131 7.09 12.52 24.56
N ILE A 132 8.20 11.95 24.10
CA ILE A 132 8.58 10.58 24.45
C ILE A 132 9.20 10.60 25.84
N PRO A 133 8.63 9.91 26.85
CA PRO A 133 9.19 9.91 28.19
C PRO A 133 10.63 9.36 28.22
N LYS A 134 11.48 9.96 29.06
CA LYS A 134 12.87 9.53 29.21
C LYS A 134 12.94 8.11 29.78
N GLY A 135 13.75 7.24 29.17
CA GLY A 135 13.97 5.88 29.67
C GLY A 135 12.93 4.85 29.20
N VAL A 136 12.00 5.22 28.31
CA VAL A 136 11.16 4.26 27.58
C VAL A 136 12.08 3.44 26.65
N LEU A 137 12.60 2.35 27.21
CA LEU A 137 13.31 1.32 26.46
C LEU A 137 12.34 0.71 25.43
N LYS A 138 12.88 0.19 24.33
CA LYS A 138 12.19 -0.39 23.15
C LYS A 138 11.11 -1.46 23.44
N ARG A 139 10.84 -1.81 24.71
CA ARG A 139 9.93 -2.87 25.18
C ARG A 139 9.15 -2.53 26.46
N ALA A 140 9.17 -1.28 26.92
CA ALA A 140 8.34 -0.90 28.05
C ALA A 140 6.86 -0.88 27.61
N LEU A 141 5.99 -1.54 28.39
CA LEU A 141 4.55 -1.37 28.25
C LEU A 141 4.20 0.00 28.80
N LEU A 142 3.72 0.89 27.93
CA LEU A 142 3.28 2.22 28.32
C LEU A 142 1.87 2.15 28.89
N THR A 143 1.61 2.97 29.90
CA THR A 143 0.26 3.22 30.39
C THR A 143 -0.54 4.03 29.37
N GLU A 144 -1.86 4.00 29.46
CA GLU A 144 -2.73 4.79 28.57
C GLU A 144 -2.44 6.30 28.65
N ALA A 145 -2.15 6.81 29.85
CA ALA A 145 -1.80 8.21 30.07
C ALA A 145 -0.47 8.59 29.40
N GLU A 146 0.53 7.70 29.39
CA GLU A 146 1.79 7.91 28.69
C GLU A 146 1.60 7.83 27.18
N CYS A 147 0.81 6.87 26.68
CA CYS A 147 0.45 6.76 25.27
C CYS A 147 -0.22 8.04 24.75
N ALA A 148 -1.12 8.63 25.53
CA ALA A 148 -1.83 9.86 25.16
C ALA A 148 -0.90 11.09 25.01
N GLN A 149 0.30 11.05 25.59
CA GLN A 149 1.30 12.12 25.51
C GLN A 149 2.33 11.89 24.41
N LEU A 150 2.29 10.77 23.68
CA LEU A 150 3.27 10.47 22.66
C LEU A 150 3.12 11.38 21.43
N PRO A 151 4.24 11.69 20.74
CA PRO A 151 4.18 12.42 19.49
C PRO A 151 3.57 11.57 18.38
N GLU A 152 2.36 11.94 17.96
CA GLU A 152 1.55 11.21 16.98
C GLU A 152 0.98 12.14 15.89
N VAL A 153 0.70 11.55 14.72
CA VAL A 153 -0.05 12.15 13.62
C VAL A 153 -1.19 11.22 13.24
N CYS A 154 -2.39 11.77 13.11
CA CYS A 154 -3.58 11.02 12.76
C CYS A 154 -3.83 11.06 11.25
N VAL A 155 -3.89 9.89 10.62
CA VAL A 155 -4.32 9.72 9.22
C VAL A 155 -5.73 9.13 9.23
N CYS A 156 -6.68 9.81 8.61
CA CYS A 156 -8.07 9.33 8.55
C CYS A 156 -8.29 8.57 7.25
N LEU A 157 -8.80 7.33 7.31
CA LEU A 157 -9.17 6.55 6.15
C LEU A 157 -10.70 6.46 6.03
N VAL A 158 -11.24 6.57 4.82
CA VAL A 158 -12.66 6.33 4.53
C VAL A 158 -12.82 4.96 3.90
N GLY A 159 -13.63 4.09 4.50
CA GLY A 159 -13.82 2.77 3.94
C GLY A 159 -15.14 2.12 4.34
N LYS A 160 -15.51 1.11 3.56
CA LYS A 160 -16.53 0.13 3.94
C LYS A 160 -15.85 -0.96 4.76
N PHE A 161 -16.16 -1.06 6.04
CA PHE A 161 -15.68 -2.17 6.85
C PHE A 161 -16.46 -3.45 6.49
N LYS A 162 -15.77 -4.59 6.39
CA LYS A 162 -16.38 -5.86 5.97
C LYS A 162 -17.53 -6.22 6.92
N GLY A 163 -18.76 -6.28 6.40
CA GLY A 163 -19.93 -6.76 7.13
C GLY A 163 -20.85 -5.68 7.72
N GLU A 164 -20.56 -4.39 7.49
CA GLU A 164 -21.42 -3.28 7.96
C GLU A 164 -21.92 -2.41 6.79
N ASN A 165 -23.13 -1.85 6.94
CA ASN A 165 -23.70 -0.87 6.01
C ASN A 165 -23.24 0.55 6.40
N GLY A 166 -22.45 1.21 5.55
CA GLY A 166 -22.04 2.61 5.70
C GLY A 166 -20.56 2.84 5.41
N GLU A 167 -20.18 4.11 5.22
CA GLU A 167 -18.78 4.54 5.22
C GLU A 167 -18.39 4.90 6.65
N ARG A 168 -17.36 4.25 7.21
CA ARG A 168 -16.79 4.63 8.51
C ARG A 168 -15.44 5.30 8.28
N HIS A 169 -15.17 6.31 9.11
CA HIS A 169 -13.86 6.92 9.21
C HIS A 169 -13.03 6.12 10.21
N HIS A 170 -11.87 5.64 9.76
CA HIS A 170 -10.89 4.98 10.61
C HIS A 170 -9.77 5.96 10.93
N LEU A 171 -9.52 6.19 12.22
CA LEU A 171 -8.41 6.99 12.69
C LEU A 171 -7.19 6.09 12.86
N LEU A 172 -6.18 6.30 12.01
CA LEU A 172 -4.90 5.64 12.12
C LEU A 172 -3.91 6.58 12.81
N VAL A 173 -3.50 6.20 14.02
CA VAL A 173 -2.54 6.97 14.82
C VAL A 173 -1.13 6.46 14.50
N LEU A 174 -0.29 7.32 13.94
CA LEU A 174 1.07 7.00 13.53
C LEU A 174 2.07 7.85 14.31
N ALA A 175 3.26 7.33 14.58
CA ALA A 175 4.32 8.12 15.21
C ALA A 175 4.74 9.29 14.30
N ASN A 176 5.02 10.46 14.87
CA ASN A 176 5.50 11.61 14.09
C ASN A 176 6.79 11.29 13.33
N GLU A 177 7.72 10.65 14.02
CA GLU A 177 8.97 10.14 13.50
C GLU A 177 9.25 8.76 14.09
N SER A 178 9.67 7.81 13.25
CA SER A 178 10.12 6.51 13.73
C SER A 178 11.61 6.51 14.09
N ILE A 179 12.03 5.59 14.97
CA ILE A 179 13.44 5.37 15.32
C ILE A 179 14.33 5.11 14.08
N SER A 180 13.74 4.62 12.98
CA SER A 180 14.44 4.39 11.72
C SER A 180 14.59 5.62 10.84
N GLY A 181 14.01 6.77 11.19
CA GLY A 181 14.05 8.00 10.39
C GLY A 181 12.91 8.14 9.37
N LEU A 182 11.79 7.44 9.56
CA LEU A 182 10.55 7.76 8.80
C LEU A 182 9.90 9.00 9.41
N GLU A 183 9.89 10.11 8.69
CA GLU A 183 9.29 11.40 9.07
C GLU A 183 7.78 11.45 8.72
N THR A 184 6.96 10.59 9.32
CA THR A 184 5.54 10.43 8.92
C THR A 184 4.73 11.71 9.01
N ARG A 185 4.89 12.51 10.08
CA ARG A 185 4.18 13.79 10.20
C ARG A 185 4.54 14.75 9.07
N TRP A 186 5.83 14.89 8.77
CA TRP A 186 6.31 15.79 7.72
C TRP A 186 5.68 15.45 6.36
N TRP A 187 5.63 14.17 6.01
CA TRP A 187 5.02 13.72 4.76
C TRP A 187 3.51 13.95 4.72
N VAL A 188 2.80 13.72 5.82
CA VAL A 188 1.36 13.99 5.92
C VAL A 188 1.09 15.49 5.80
N GLU A 189 1.84 16.34 6.51
CA GLU A 189 1.69 17.80 6.42
C GLU A 189 1.95 18.30 4.98
N LYS A 190 3.02 17.82 4.34
CA LYS A 190 3.32 18.18 2.94
C LYS A 190 2.26 17.71 1.95
N LEU A 191 1.67 16.55 2.17
CA LEU A 191 0.51 16.10 1.37
C LEU A 191 -0.66 17.07 1.51
N LEU A 192 -0.98 17.52 2.72
CA LEU A 192 -2.08 18.45 2.96
C LEU A 192 -1.82 19.83 2.38
N GLU A 193 -0.58 20.32 2.47
CA GLU A 193 -0.13 21.57 1.84
C GLU A 193 -0.31 21.52 0.33
N VAL A 194 0.21 20.47 -0.34
CA VAL A 194 0.06 20.26 -1.79
C VAL A 194 -1.41 20.21 -2.21
N CYS A 195 -2.26 19.50 -1.47
CA CYS A 195 -3.70 19.52 -1.74
C CYS A 195 -4.28 20.94 -1.61
N GLY A 196 -3.81 21.73 -0.64
CA GLY A 196 -4.22 23.13 -0.48
C GLY A 196 -3.80 24.02 -1.64
N GLU A 197 -2.57 23.87 -2.13
CA GLU A 197 -2.05 24.57 -3.31
C GLU A 197 -2.84 24.22 -4.59
N GLU A 198 -3.29 22.97 -4.69
CA GLU A 198 -4.18 22.49 -5.77
C GLU A 198 -5.65 22.93 -5.58
N ASN A 199 -5.96 23.75 -4.56
CA ASN A 199 -7.31 24.15 -4.16
C ASN A 199 -8.25 22.96 -3.86
N TRP A 200 -7.70 21.86 -3.39
CA TRP A 200 -8.43 20.66 -2.99
C TRP A 200 -8.52 20.56 -1.47
N PHE A 201 -9.75 20.51 -0.94
CA PHE A 201 -10.02 20.60 0.50
C PHE A 201 -10.95 19.49 1.05
N LYS A 202 -11.58 18.70 0.15
CA LYS A 202 -12.56 17.67 0.51
C LYS A 202 -12.40 16.44 -0.38
N GLY A 203 -12.64 15.26 0.19
CA GLY A 203 -12.57 13.98 -0.50
C GLY A 203 -11.26 13.25 -0.21
N PHE A 204 -10.78 12.46 -1.17
CA PHE A 204 -9.53 11.72 -1.02
C PHE A 204 -8.33 12.67 -1.13
N ALA A 205 -7.35 12.53 -0.24
CA ALA A 205 -6.08 13.24 -0.29
C ALA A 205 -5.25 12.82 -1.52
N PHE A 206 -5.38 11.55 -1.91
CA PHE A 206 -4.88 11.06 -3.20
C PHE A 206 -6.04 11.04 -4.19
N HIS A 207 -6.01 11.94 -5.16
CA HIS A 207 -7.10 12.06 -6.12
C HIS A 207 -6.59 12.27 -7.55
N ASN A 208 -7.38 11.81 -8.50
CA ASN A 208 -7.31 12.21 -9.90
C ASN A 208 -8.05 13.56 -10.08
N ALA A 209 -8.04 14.09 -11.30
CA ALA A 209 -8.73 15.34 -11.64
C ALA A 209 -10.26 15.28 -11.42
N ASP A 210 -10.87 14.09 -11.47
CA ASP A 210 -12.29 13.85 -11.22
C ASP A 210 -12.62 13.63 -9.72
N GLY A 211 -11.61 13.68 -8.84
CA GLY A 211 -11.77 13.43 -7.41
C GLY A 211 -11.77 11.95 -7.02
N SER A 212 -11.66 11.02 -7.97
CA SER A 212 -11.55 9.58 -7.70
C SER A 212 -10.16 9.20 -7.18
N PRO A 213 -10.01 8.11 -6.40
CA PRO A 213 -8.70 7.65 -5.97
C PRO A 213 -7.85 7.17 -7.18
N PRO A 214 -6.54 7.42 -7.19
CA PRO A 214 -5.68 7.10 -8.32
C PRO A 214 -5.44 5.60 -8.49
N SER A 215 -5.00 5.23 -9.70
CA SER A 215 -4.52 3.87 -9.97
C SER A 215 -3.13 3.67 -9.36
N GLY A 216 -2.92 2.50 -8.77
CA GLY A 216 -1.60 2.13 -8.24
C GLY A 216 -0.53 1.90 -9.30
N ALA A 217 -0.90 1.78 -10.58
CA ALA A 217 0.03 1.50 -11.67
C ALA A 217 1.05 2.64 -11.87
N ASP A 218 0.59 3.89 -11.86
CA ASP A 218 1.44 5.06 -12.12
C ASP A 218 2.45 5.26 -10.98
N TYR A 219 1.99 5.09 -9.74
CA TYR A 219 2.86 5.11 -8.56
C TYR A 219 3.91 3.99 -8.60
N ASN A 220 3.57 2.80 -9.09
CA ASN A 220 4.55 1.71 -9.20
C ASN A 220 5.69 2.03 -10.18
N VAL A 221 5.43 2.80 -11.24
CA VAL A 221 6.48 3.25 -12.16
C VAL A 221 7.48 4.14 -11.42
N LEU A 222 6.99 5.15 -10.70
CA LEU A 222 7.84 6.06 -9.92
C LEU A 222 8.58 5.34 -8.79
N VAL A 223 7.91 4.45 -8.07
CA VAL A 223 8.55 3.60 -7.03
C VAL A 223 9.77 2.88 -7.61
N ARG A 224 9.62 2.24 -8.78
CA ARG A 224 10.70 1.49 -9.42
C ARG A 224 11.80 2.38 -9.96
N GLN A 225 11.47 3.57 -10.44
CA GLN A 225 12.46 4.58 -10.85
C GLN A 225 13.39 4.94 -9.68
N TYR A 226 12.83 5.28 -8.52
CA TYR A 226 13.65 5.61 -7.34
C TYR A 226 14.42 4.40 -6.79
N LEU A 227 13.84 3.20 -6.84
CA LEU A 227 14.58 1.99 -6.44
C LEU A 227 15.77 1.71 -7.38
N ARG A 228 15.62 1.97 -8.69
CA ARG A 228 16.71 1.87 -9.66
C ARG A 228 17.84 2.85 -9.32
N GLU A 229 17.51 4.11 -9.02
CA GLU A 229 18.52 5.10 -8.61
C GLU A 229 19.28 4.62 -7.36
N ILE A 230 18.61 3.97 -6.40
CA ILE A 230 19.28 3.40 -5.22
C ILE A 230 20.19 2.23 -5.61
N GLN A 231 19.80 1.36 -6.55
CA GLN A 231 20.68 0.28 -7.04
C GLN A 231 21.96 0.85 -7.66
N GLU A 232 21.84 1.92 -8.44
CA GLU A 232 22.96 2.56 -9.15
C GLU A 232 23.87 3.34 -8.20
N THR A 233 23.29 4.11 -7.28
CA THR A 233 24.05 5.02 -6.40
C THR A 233 24.50 4.37 -5.09
N LYS A 234 23.77 3.37 -4.59
CA LYS A 234 24.03 2.69 -3.31
C LYS A 234 23.86 1.17 -3.43
N PRO A 235 24.67 0.47 -4.26
CA PRO A 235 24.55 -0.97 -4.48
C PRO A 235 24.76 -1.82 -3.21
N LYS A 236 25.49 -1.30 -2.21
CA LYS A 236 25.65 -1.96 -0.90
C LYS A 236 24.35 -1.96 -0.07
N LEU A 237 23.48 -0.97 -0.29
CA LEU A 237 22.21 -0.81 0.40
C LEU A 237 21.11 -1.63 -0.26
N PHE A 238 21.10 -1.63 -1.59
CA PHE A 238 20.13 -2.36 -2.39
C PHE A 238 20.84 -2.97 -3.61
N SER A 239 20.89 -4.30 -3.68
CA SER A 239 21.68 -5.01 -4.68
C SER A 239 21.22 -4.66 -6.11
N PRO A 240 22.14 -4.44 -7.06
CA PRO A 240 21.79 -4.22 -8.46
C PRO A 240 21.15 -5.44 -9.14
N ASP A 241 21.35 -6.64 -8.58
CA ASP A 241 20.78 -7.89 -9.11
C ASP A 241 19.31 -8.10 -8.71
N GLU A 242 18.76 -7.26 -7.83
CA GLU A 242 17.37 -7.36 -7.41
C GLU A 242 16.41 -6.95 -8.54
N ASP A 243 15.46 -7.84 -8.86
CA ASP A 243 14.42 -7.58 -9.85
C ASP A 243 13.40 -6.55 -9.33
N LEU A 244 13.49 -5.33 -9.86
CA LEU A 244 12.61 -4.21 -9.53
C LEU A 244 11.11 -4.49 -9.76
N MET A 245 10.76 -5.44 -10.63
CA MET A 245 9.37 -5.80 -10.89
C MET A 245 8.71 -6.49 -9.69
N ARG A 246 9.52 -7.01 -8.75
CA ARG A 246 9.06 -7.59 -7.48
C ARG A 246 8.73 -6.54 -6.42
N TYR A 247 8.86 -5.26 -6.73
CA TYR A 247 8.56 -4.17 -5.81
C TYR A 247 7.40 -3.32 -6.33
N GLY A 248 6.49 -2.96 -5.42
CA GLY A 248 5.32 -2.13 -5.73
C GLY A 248 4.45 -1.84 -4.51
N ILE A 249 3.61 -0.82 -4.63
CA ILE A 249 2.82 -0.27 -3.52
C ILE A 249 1.83 -1.26 -2.92
N SER A 250 1.38 -2.26 -3.69
CA SER A 250 0.33 -3.19 -3.26
C SER A 250 0.67 -3.95 -1.97
N TRP A 251 1.93 -4.39 -1.84
CA TRP A 251 2.37 -5.22 -0.72
C TRP A 251 3.77 -4.90 -0.20
N THR A 252 4.66 -4.30 -0.98
CA THR A 252 6.06 -4.15 -0.59
C THR A 252 6.20 -3.41 0.74
N TYR A 253 5.60 -2.23 0.87
CA TYR A 253 5.74 -1.38 2.07
C TYR A 253 5.07 -1.98 3.31
N ARG A 254 3.89 -2.60 3.16
CA ARG A 254 3.27 -3.40 4.23
C ARG A 254 4.20 -4.52 4.70
N LYS A 255 4.74 -5.32 3.77
CA LYS A 255 5.68 -6.40 4.12
C LYS A 255 6.96 -5.86 4.76
N SER A 256 7.43 -4.68 4.36
CA SER A 256 8.56 -4.00 5.01
C SER A 256 8.24 -3.65 6.46
N ALA A 257 7.04 -3.12 6.73
CA ALA A 257 6.55 -2.82 8.06
C ALA A 257 6.45 -4.09 8.92
N GLU A 258 5.80 -5.13 8.40
CA GLU A 258 5.67 -6.44 9.06
C GLU A 258 7.05 -7.06 9.37
N ASN A 259 7.98 -7.03 8.41
CA ASN A 259 9.35 -7.52 8.60
C ASN A 259 10.10 -6.71 9.66
N ARG A 260 9.92 -5.39 9.68
CA ARG A 260 10.53 -4.51 10.67
C ARG A 260 10.00 -4.78 12.08
N ALA A 261 8.69 -4.96 12.23
CA ALA A 261 8.07 -5.31 13.51
C ALA A 261 8.59 -6.64 14.05
N ARG A 262 8.67 -7.67 13.19
CA ARG A 262 9.29 -8.96 13.54
C ARG A 262 10.76 -8.82 13.95
N ARG A 263 11.55 -8.04 13.20
CA ARG A 263 12.96 -7.75 13.55
C ARG A 263 13.12 -6.95 14.85
N ALA A 264 12.10 -6.20 15.27
CA ALA A 264 12.07 -5.53 16.57
C ALA A 264 11.68 -6.48 17.72
N GLY A 265 11.27 -7.72 17.40
CA GLY A 265 10.86 -8.73 18.36
C GLY A 265 9.39 -8.65 18.76
N MET A 266 8.53 -8.02 17.95
CA MET A 266 7.08 -8.10 18.16
C MET A 266 6.56 -9.52 17.89
N LYS A 267 5.54 -9.95 18.64
CA LYS A 267 4.93 -11.26 18.45
C LYS A 267 4.09 -11.25 17.17
N ASP A 268 4.00 -12.40 16.49
CA ASP A 268 3.17 -12.51 15.28
C ASP A 268 1.68 -12.24 15.56
N THR A 269 1.21 -12.51 16.78
CA THR A 269 -0.16 -12.15 17.22
C THR A 269 -0.42 -10.65 17.09
N ASP A 270 0.54 -9.84 17.52
CA ASP A 270 0.41 -8.38 17.56
C ASP A 270 0.47 -7.82 16.12
N VAL A 271 1.35 -8.40 15.29
CA VAL A 271 1.44 -8.09 13.85
C VAL A 271 0.16 -8.47 13.12
N ILE A 272 -0.49 -9.58 13.45
CA ILE A 272 -1.76 -9.99 12.85
C ILE A 272 -2.90 -9.06 13.26
N VAL A 273 -2.95 -8.64 14.53
CA VAL A 273 -3.98 -7.71 15.04
C VAL A 273 -3.92 -6.37 14.32
N MET A 274 -2.72 -5.81 14.11
CA MET A 274 -2.53 -4.57 13.34
C MET A 274 -3.05 -4.68 11.89
N ASN A 275 -3.10 -5.90 11.36
CA ASN A 275 -3.28 -6.19 9.94
C ASN A 275 -4.67 -6.74 9.57
N ARG A 276 -5.54 -6.91 10.56
CA ARG A 276 -6.94 -7.35 10.43
C ARG A 276 -7.83 -6.19 10.03
#